data_AF-A0A078AWZ3-F1
#
_entry.id   AF-A0A078AWZ3-F1
#
_cell.length_a   1.000
_cell.length_b   1.000
_cell.length_c   1.000
_cell.angle_alpha   90.00
_cell.angle_beta   90.00
_cell.angle_gamma   90.00
#
_symmetry.space_group_name_H-M   'P 1'
#
loop_
_entity.id
_entity.type
_entity.pdbx_description
1 polymer ?
#
loop_
_entity_poly.entity_id
_entity_poly.type
_entity_poly.pdbx_seq_one_letter_code
_entity_poly.pdbx_strand_id
1 'polypeptide(L)'
;MLNKAFDDCNIDNNEGESGDFIQNMIDRSKFFFIDNRQFYFDDQDPIFIANGPAEQQQFLIGQTCNCCDQKVKNPKTAQYCEFCGEIFCKQCIIKSRPYPMNNEDYRNRGEVCKVCDRKFYIQKMVQSSRVNIDNSRFYIKDLQKQLTKKENECQELDEEFDQFNETIRLEKDRIKLQRKRVKREKKTLDNEMVQINEDCNTLREKKESISIETKEVQLQLSQSASEKTRLEDEQKKYTKIGKQPRGNQSQQKYNRNYQADHSIMNSSREDLRNTQLRSDINLSSTIIASNSVVDPEYQQSMKTVALHNLSTMNSPEYNNKYLNGSGLLSQRNSLTKKKNQIRRDNPGYCGPGNGCKLF
;
A
#
# COMPACT_ATOMS: atom_id res chain seq x y z
N MET A 1 7.95 19.47 5.32
CA MET A 1 9.36 19.90 5.23
C MET A 1 10.28 18.69 5.07
N LEU A 2 9.99 17.77 4.14
CA LEU A 2 10.76 16.53 3.94
C LEU A 2 10.90 16.11 2.46
N ASN A 3 10.68 17.03 1.50
CA ASN A 3 10.78 16.73 0.06
C ASN A 3 11.83 17.63 -0.62
N LYS A 4 13.07 17.64 -0.13
CA LYS A 4 14.13 18.48 -0.72
C LYS A 4 15.54 17.87 -0.67
N ALA A 5 15.66 16.55 -0.67
CA ALA A 5 16.94 15.86 -0.50
C ALA A 5 17.25 14.79 -1.56
N PHE A 6 16.56 14.79 -2.71
CA PHE A 6 16.82 13.80 -3.78
C PHE A 6 17.22 14.41 -5.15
N ASP A 7 17.34 15.74 -5.26
CA ASP A 7 17.67 16.38 -6.54
C ASP A 7 19.18 16.62 -6.77
N ASP A 8 20.05 16.27 -5.82
CA ASP A 8 21.50 16.55 -5.91
C ASP A 8 22.35 15.30 -6.24
N CYS A 9 21.79 14.36 -7.03
CA CYS A 9 22.58 13.38 -7.78
C CYS A 9 22.63 13.79 -9.26
N ASN A 10 23.09 15.01 -9.52
CA ASN A 10 23.67 15.35 -10.82
C ASN A 10 24.96 14.53 -10.95
N ILE A 11 24.83 13.31 -11.49
CA ILE A 11 25.94 12.61 -12.11
C ILE A 11 26.29 13.48 -13.31
N ASP A 12 27.28 14.37 -13.13
CA ASP A 12 27.90 15.04 -14.24
C ASP A 12 28.27 13.97 -15.27
N ASN A 13 27.68 14.09 -16.46
CA ASN A 13 27.94 13.26 -17.63
C ASN A 13 29.39 13.43 -18.05
N ASN A 14 30.30 12.76 -17.35
CA ASN A 14 31.70 12.61 -17.74
C ASN A 14 31.82 11.41 -18.71
N GLU A 15 30.91 11.37 -19.70
CA GLU A 15 30.89 10.34 -20.75
C GLU A 15 32.06 10.49 -21.73
N GLY A 16 32.71 11.65 -21.76
CA GLY A 16 33.85 11.94 -22.66
C GLY A 16 35.16 11.27 -22.27
N GLU A 17 35.51 11.19 -20.98
CA GLU A 17 36.82 10.68 -20.54
C GLU A 17 36.88 9.14 -20.44
N SER A 18 35.74 8.50 -20.17
CA SER A 18 35.67 7.03 -19.99
C SER A 18 35.71 6.27 -21.32
N GLY A 19 35.13 6.84 -22.39
CA GLY A 19 35.17 6.27 -23.74
C GLY A 19 36.59 6.16 -24.29
N ASP A 20 37.38 7.23 -24.15
CA ASP A 20 38.77 7.28 -24.60
C ASP A 20 39.67 6.30 -23.83
N PHE A 21 39.42 6.11 -22.53
CA PHE A 21 40.17 5.14 -21.72
C PHE A 21 39.90 3.69 -22.15
N ILE A 22 38.63 3.33 -22.34
CA ILE A 22 38.24 1.98 -22.77
C ILE A 22 38.77 1.70 -24.17
N GLN A 23 38.63 2.65 -25.09
CA GLN A 23 39.13 2.51 -26.45
C GLN A 23 40.65 2.33 -26.48
N ASN A 24 41.39 3.10 -25.67
CA ASN A 24 42.84 2.95 -25.52
C ASN A 24 43.24 1.60 -24.90
N MET A 25 42.49 1.09 -23.92
CA MET A 25 42.70 -0.27 -23.40
C MET A 25 42.45 -1.35 -24.46
N ILE A 26 41.39 -1.20 -25.27
CA ILE A 26 41.08 -2.11 -26.37
C ILE A 26 42.22 -2.08 -27.40
N ASP A 27 42.68 -0.89 -27.80
CA ASP A 27 43.74 -0.74 -28.79
C ASP A 27 45.09 -1.27 -28.29
N ARG A 28 45.39 -1.11 -27.00
CA ARG A 28 46.58 -1.74 -26.38
C ARG A 28 46.46 -3.26 -26.30
N SER A 29 45.25 -3.79 -26.10
CA SER A 29 45.01 -5.24 -26.04
C SER A 29 45.21 -5.97 -27.37
N LYS A 30 45.25 -5.21 -28.49
CA LYS A 30 45.59 -5.75 -29.83
C LYS A 30 47.06 -6.13 -29.96
N PHE A 31 47.91 -5.81 -28.98
CA PHE A 31 49.32 -6.15 -29.03
C PHE A 31 49.71 -7.13 -27.92
N PHE A 32 50.59 -8.06 -28.25
CA PHE A 32 51.18 -8.97 -27.28
C PHE A 32 52.68 -9.11 -27.51
N PHE A 33 53.41 -9.50 -26.47
CA PHE A 33 54.85 -9.65 -26.53
C PHE A 33 55.25 -11.12 -26.52
N ILE A 34 56.25 -11.45 -27.33
CA ILE A 34 57.04 -12.68 -27.20
C ILE A 34 58.50 -12.24 -27.08
N ASP A 35 59.13 -12.61 -25.98
CA ASP A 35 60.44 -12.07 -25.58
C ASP A 35 60.40 -10.53 -25.62
N ASN A 36 61.25 -9.88 -26.41
CA ASN A 36 61.33 -8.41 -26.52
C ASN A 36 60.61 -7.85 -27.76
N ARG A 37 59.81 -8.66 -28.46
CA ARG A 37 59.13 -8.26 -29.70
C ARG A 37 57.64 -8.13 -29.51
N GLN A 38 57.09 -7.05 -30.05
CA GLN A 38 55.66 -6.77 -30.07
C GLN A 38 55.04 -7.36 -31.33
N PHE A 39 53.91 -8.05 -31.17
CA PHE A 39 53.13 -8.63 -32.24
C PHE A 39 51.70 -8.12 -32.16
N TYR A 40 51.07 -7.98 -33.33
CA TYR A 40 49.67 -7.60 -33.46
C TYR A 40 48.77 -8.84 -33.47
N PHE A 41 47.68 -8.76 -32.72
CA PHE A 41 46.59 -9.72 -32.70
C PHE A 41 45.39 -9.10 -33.42
N ASP A 42 45.00 -9.78 -34.51
CA ASP A 42 43.74 -9.55 -35.22
C ASP A 42 42.84 -10.75 -34.93
N ASP A 43 41.56 -10.55 -34.66
CA ASP A 43 40.61 -11.66 -34.46
C ASP A 43 40.09 -12.24 -35.79
N GLN A 44 40.37 -11.55 -36.92
CA GLN A 44 40.07 -11.99 -38.29
C GLN A 44 41.28 -12.59 -39.01
N ASP A 45 42.36 -12.92 -38.29
CA ASP A 45 43.57 -13.49 -38.88
C ASP A 45 43.26 -14.81 -39.64
N PRO A 46 43.64 -14.95 -40.92
CA PRO A 46 43.38 -16.14 -41.72
C PRO A 46 43.87 -17.46 -41.09
N ILE A 47 44.87 -17.40 -40.20
CA ILE A 47 45.37 -18.57 -39.50
C ILE A 47 44.28 -19.31 -38.69
N PHE A 48 43.22 -18.62 -38.28
CA PHE A 48 42.14 -19.22 -37.48
C PHE A 48 41.18 -20.10 -38.27
N ILE A 49 41.09 -19.87 -39.58
CA ILE A 49 40.23 -20.61 -40.52
C ILE A 49 41.04 -21.48 -41.49
N ALA A 50 42.34 -21.64 -41.23
CA ALA A 50 43.22 -22.44 -42.07
C ALA A 50 42.77 -23.91 -42.12
N ASN A 51 42.52 -24.40 -43.34
CA ASN A 51 42.13 -25.79 -43.60
C ASN A 51 43.31 -26.69 -43.99
N GLY A 52 44.51 -26.14 -44.03
CA GLY A 52 45.74 -26.83 -44.42
C GLY A 52 46.95 -25.89 -44.32
N PRO A 53 48.14 -26.35 -44.76
CA PRO A 53 49.36 -25.56 -44.68
C PRO A 53 49.28 -24.32 -45.57
N ALA A 54 49.69 -23.17 -45.03
CA ALA A 54 49.83 -21.92 -45.77
C ALA A 54 50.97 -21.99 -46.79
N GLU A 55 50.87 -21.16 -47.82
CA GLU A 55 51.93 -21.02 -48.82
C GLU A 55 53.21 -20.49 -48.16
N GLN A 56 54.32 -21.22 -48.34
CA GLN A 56 55.59 -20.86 -47.74
C GLN A 56 56.19 -19.67 -48.49
N GLN A 57 56.59 -18.64 -47.75
CA GLN A 57 57.30 -17.51 -48.33
C GLN A 57 58.65 -17.96 -48.90
N GLN A 58 59.06 -17.37 -50.02
CA GLN A 58 60.35 -17.68 -50.63
C GLN A 58 61.51 -17.33 -49.67
N PHE A 59 62.42 -18.27 -49.45
CA PHE A 59 63.62 -18.03 -48.65
C PHE A 59 64.55 -17.05 -49.35
N LEU A 60 64.87 -15.94 -48.67
CA LEU A 60 65.91 -15.01 -49.08
C LEU A 60 67.13 -15.14 -48.17
N ILE A 61 68.31 -15.18 -48.77
CA ILE A 61 69.58 -15.27 -48.03
C ILE A 61 69.69 -14.06 -47.09
N GLY A 62 69.85 -14.33 -45.79
CA GLY A 62 69.93 -13.30 -44.75
C GLY A 62 68.64 -13.05 -43.98
N GLN A 63 67.54 -13.75 -44.30
CA GLN A 63 66.31 -13.67 -43.50
C GLN A 63 66.53 -14.13 -42.05
N THR A 64 65.87 -13.43 -41.14
CA THR A 64 65.86 -13.71 -39.70
C THR A 64 64.55 -14.39 -39.31
N CYS A 65 64.57 -15.11 -38.20
CA CYS A 65 63.36 -15.68 -37.63
C CYS A 65 62.35 -14.57 -37.27
N ASN A 66 61.10 -14.69 -37.75
CA ASN A 66 60.09 -13.65 -37.49
C ASN A 66 59.70 -13.53 -36.01
N CYS A 67 60.03 -14.53 -35.18
CA CYS A 67 59.77 -14.49 -33.74
C CYS A 67 60.91 -13.84 -32.93
N CYS A 68 62.18 -14.13 -33.23
CA CYS A 68 63.31 -13.83 -32.32
C CYS A 68 64.54 -13.19 -32.99
N ASP A 69 64.45 -12.80 -34.26
CA ASP A 69 65.54 -12.19 -35.05
C ASP A 69 66.81 -13.02 -35.25
N GLN A 70 66.85 -14.27 -34.78
CA GLN A 70 67.99 -15.15 -35.04
C GLN A 70 68.14 -15.37 -36.56
N LYS A 71 69.36 -15.16 -37.07
CA LYS A 71 69.69 -15.42 -38.47
C LYS A 71 69.55 -16.91 -38.78
N VAL A 72 68.76 -17.24 -39.80
CA VAL A 72 68.61 -18.62 -40.26
C VAL A 72 69.80 -18.93 -41.17
N LYS A 73 70.73 -19.76 -40.66
CA LYS A 73 72.05 -19.95 -41.30
C LYS A 73 71.97 -20.63 -42.67
N ASN A 74 71.04 -21.55 -42.87
CA ASN A 74 70.90 -22.30 -44.13
C ASN A 74 69.43 -22.43 -44.56
N PRO A 75 69.13 -22.37 -45.87
CA PRO A 75 67.79 -22.62 -46.41
C PRO A 75 67.29 -24.02 -46.06
N LYS A 76 68.19 -25.02 -46.02
CA LYS A 76 67.87 -26.41 -45.63
C LYS A 76 67.46 -26.57 -44.16
N THR A 77 67.74 -25.58 -43.32
CA THR A 77 67.40 -25.57 -41.89
C THR A 77 66.29 -24.57 -41.56
N ALA A 78 65.78 -23.84 -42.56
CA ALA A 78 64.64 -22.97 -42.38
C ALA A 78 63.41 -23.83 -42.12
N GLN A 79 62.71 -23.57 -41.03
CA GLN A 79 61.39 -24.15 -40.77
C GLN A 79 60.34 -23.09 -41.02
N TYR A 80 59.23 -23.50 -41.61
CA TYR A 80 58.11 -22.63 -41.88
C TYR A 80 56.98 -22.97 -40.93
N CYS A 81 56.32 -21.94 -40.40
CA CYS A 81 55.05 -22.16 -39.74
C CYS A 81 54.03 -22.57 -40.80
N GLU A 82 53.44 -23.75 -40.67
CA GLU A 82 52.43 -24.20 -41.63
C GLU A 82 51.12 -23.39 -41.50
N PHE A 83 50.97 -22.54 -40.48
CA PHE A 83 49.79 -21.68 -40.34
C PHE A 83 49.95 -20.31 -41.00
N CYS A 84 51.07 -19.61 -40.79
CA CYS A 84 51.30 -18.28 -41.38
C CYS A 84 52.24 -18.29 -42.60
N GLY A 85 52.90 -19.40 -42.92
CA GLY A 85 53.83 -19.52 -44.04
C GLY A 85 55.18 -18.80 -43.84
N GLU A 86 55.40 -18.18 -42.69
CA GLU A 86 56.62 -17.42 -42.40
C GLU A 86 57.74 -18.29 -41.83
N ILE A 87 58.98 -17.76 -41.89
CA ILE A 87 60.20 -18.45 -41.49
C ILE A 87 60.47 -18.28 -39.99
N PHE A 88 60.73 -19.40 -39.33
CA PHE A 88 61.10 -19.47 -37.92
C PHE A 88 62.34 -20.33 -37.69
N CYS A 89 63.09 -20.04 -36.62
CA CYS A 89 64.13 -20.93 -36.15
C CYS A 89 63.50 -22.13 -35.42
N LYS A 90 64.28 -23.21 -35.26
CA LYS A 90 63.84 -24.45 -34.61
C LYS A 90 63.32 -24.27 -33.18
N GLN A 91 63.79 -23.25 -32.47
CA GLN A 91 63.31 -22.95 -31.11
C GLN A 91 61.95 -22.23 -31.10
N CYS A 92 61.55 -21.64 -32.24
CA CYS A 92 60.32 -20.87 -32.37
C CYS A 92 59.18 -21.66 -33.01
N ILE A 93 59.47 -22.80 -33.63
CA ILE A 93 58.48 -23.84 -33.93
C ILE A 93 58.35 -24.72 -32.69
N ILE A 94 57.18 -24.71 -32.04
CA ILE A 94 57.03 -25.32 -30.70
C ILE A 94 56.33 -26.67 -30.75
N LYS A 95 55.27 -26.79 -31.55
CA LYS A 95 54.35 -27.93 -31.51
C LYS A 95 53.55 -28.05 -32.81
N SER A 96 52.77 -29.11 -32.91
CA SER A 96 51.76 -29.26 -33.96
C SER A 96 50.35 -28.92 -33.48
N ARG A 97 49.54 -28.31 -34.34
CA ARG A 97 48.12 -28.00 -34.11
C ARG A 97 47.24 -28.55 -35.23
N PRO A 98 45.99 -28.96 -34.92
CA PRO A 98 45.09 -29.51 -35.93
C PRO A 98 44.57 -28.44 -36.92
N TYR A 99 44.31 -28.88 -38.15
CA TYR A 99 43.62 -28.12 -39.20
C TYR A 99 42.18 -28.64 -39.40
N PRO A 100 41.18 -27.74 -39.47
CA PRO A 100 41.03 -26.50 -38.69
C PRO A 100 40.88 -26.78 -37.18
N MET A 101 40.93 -25.74 -36.34
CA MET A 101 40.93 -25.85 -34.86
C MET A 101 39.79 -26.69 -34.27
N ASN A 102 38.64 -26.76 -34.96
CA ASN A 102 37.44 -27.46 -34.53
C ASN A 102 37.34 -28.89 -35.08
N ASN A 103 38.38 -29.41 -35.73
CA ASN A 103 38.39 -30.76 -36.27
C ASN A 103 38.62 -31.80 -35.16
N GLU A 104 37.59 -32.57 -34.84
CA GLU A 104 37.63 -33.63 -33.81
C GLU A 104 38.53 -34.80 -34.19
N ASP A 105 38.84 -34.99 -35.48
CA ASP A 105 39.56 -36.18 -35.94
C ASP A 105 41.06 -36.16 -35.59
N TYR A 106 41.64 -35.01 -35.21
CA TYR A 106 43.09 -34.81 -34.91
C TYR A 106 44.08 -35.31 -35.99
N ARG A 107 43.62 -35.83 -37.12
CA ARG A 107 44.42 -36.50 -38.16
C ARG A 107 45.29 -35.53 -38.95
N ASN A 108 44.79 -34.32 -39.20
CA ASN A 108 45.51 -33.29 -39.95
C ASN A 108 46.10 -32.29 -38.98
N ARG A 109 47.42 -32.31 -38.75
CA ARG A 109 48.11 -31.35 -37.89
C ARG A 109 49.29 -30.75 -38.63
N GLY A 110 49.57 -29.48 -38.35
CA GLY A 110 50.73 -28.78 -38.88
C GLY A 110 51.60 -28.15 -37.82
N GLU A 111 52.86 -27.91 -38.16
CA GLU A 111 53.81 -27.21 -37.29
C GLU A 111 53.40 -25.74 -37.09
N VAL A 112 53.31 -25.31 -35.83
CA VAL A 112 52.91 -23.94 -35.46
C VAL A 112 54.05 -23.21 -34.74
N CYS A 113 54.25 -21.93 -35.10
CA CYS A 113 55.21 -21.06 -34.43
C CYS A 113 54.68 -20.48 -33.11
N LYS A 114 55.57 -19.93 -32.28
CA LYS A 114 55.21 -19.26 -31.01
C LYS A 114 54.17 -18.16 -31.20
N VAL A 115 54.30 -17.38 -32.27
CA VAL A 115 53.44 -16.22 -32.57
C VAL A 115 52.01 -16.69 -32.85
N CYS A 116 51.83 -17.60 -33.82
CA CYS A 116 50.53 -18.16 -34.15
C CYS A 116 49.91 -18.90 -32.96
N ASP A 117 50.69 -19.68 -32.20
CA ASP A 117 50.17 -20.36 -31.02
C ASP A 117 49.67 -19.39 -29.95
N ARG A 118 50.38 -18.28 -29.73
CA ARG A 118 49.95 -17.24 -28.81
C ARG A 118 48.68 -16.55 -29.29
N LYS A 119 48.56 -16.28 -30.60
CA LYS A 119 47.32 -15.75 -31.22
C LYS A 119 46.13 -16.69 -30.97
N PHE A 120 46.29 -17.99 -31.19
CA PHE A 120 45.25 -18.99 -30.89
C PHE A 120 44.84 -19.00 -29.41
N TYR A 121 45.80 -18.87 -28.49
CA TYR A 121 45.51 -18.77 -27.06
C TYR A 121 44.73 -17.50 -26.72
N ILE A 122 45.18 -16.35 -27.22
CA ILE A 122 44.50 -15.05 -27.03
C ILE A 122 43.07 -15.12 -27.58
N GLN A 123 42.86 -15.67 -28.77
CA GLN A 123 41.55 -15.83 -29.37
C GLN A 123 40.59 -16.60 -28.46
N LYS A 124 41.02 -17.73 -27.89
CA LYS A 124 40.19 -18.52 -26.95
C LYS A 124 39.84 -17.74 -25.69
N MET A 125 40.81 -17.02 -25.13
CA MET A 125 40.60 -16.17 -23.96
C MET A 125 39.59 -15.04 -24.25
N VAL A 126 39.74 -14.37 -25.39
CA VAL A 126 38.83 -13.29 -25.83
C VAL A 126 37.42 -13.84 -26.07
N GLN A 127 37.27 -14.97 -26.75
CA GLN A 127 35.97 -15.61 -26.98
C GLN A 127 35.28 -15.99 -25.67
N SER A 128 36.00 -16.63 -24.74
CA SER A 128 35.46 -16.95 -23.41
C SER A 128 35.06 -15.70 -22.62
N SER A 129 35.88 -14.65 -22.68
CA SER A 129 35.57 -13.37 -22.05
C SER A 129 34.33 -12.71 -22.65
N ARG A 130 34.15 -12.74 -23.98
CA ARG A 130 32.95 -12.20 -24.66
C ARG A 130 31.68 -12.88 -24.15
N VAL A 131 31.66 -14.20 -24.09
CA VAL A 131 30.53 -14.97 -23.54
C VAL A 131 30.23 -14.58 -22.09
N ASN A 132 31.26 -14.46 -21.24
CA ASN A 132 31.07 -14.06 -19.84
C ASN A 132 30.53 -12.63 -19.70
N ILE A 133 31.00 -11.69 -20.54
CA ILE A 133 30.49 -10.31 -20.58
C ILE A 133 29.02 -10.30 -21.01
N ASP A 134 28.65 -11.07 -22.03
CA ASP A 134 27.27 -11.12 -22.52
C ASP A 134 26.33 -11.74 -21.48
N ASN A 135 26.75 -12.80 -20.79
CA ASN A 135 26.01 -13.37 -19.65
C ASN A 135 25.84 -12.36 -18.52
N SER A 136 26.91 -11.60 -18.19
CA SER A 136 26.85 -10.57 -17.16
C SER A 136 25.92 -9.42 -17.56
N ARG A 137 25.94 -9.00 -18.83
CA ARG A 137 25.01 -7.98 -19.37
C ARG A 137 23.56 -8.44 -19.28
N PHE A 138 23.27 -9.71 -19.60
CA PHE A 138 21.93 -10.26 -19.44
C PHE A 138 21.46 -10.21 -17.98
N TYR A 139 22.32 -10.63 -17.05
CA TYR A 139 22.03 -10.59 -15.62
C TYR A 139 21.79 -9.15 -15.10
N ILE A 140 22.63 -8.19 -15.50
CA ILE A 140 22.47 -6.78 -15.15
C ILE A 140 21.13 -6.23 -15.66
N LYS A 141 20.75 -6.55 -16.90
CA LYS A 141 19.45 -6.12 -17.46
C LYS A 141 18.27 -6.69 -16.68
N ASP A 142 18.35 -7.95 -16.26
CA ASP A 142 17.31 -8.57 -15.44
C ASP A 142 17.21 -7.90 -14.06
N LEU A 143 18.34 -7.63 -13.40
CA LEU A 143 18.36 -6.89 -12.14
C LEU A 143 17.79 -5.48 -12.28
N GLN A 144 18.11 -4.75 -13.36
CA GLN A 144 17.54 -3.44 -13.63
C GLN A 144 16.01 -3.52 -13.77
N LYS A 145 15.50 -4.53 -14.47
CA LYS A 145 14.04 -4.75 -14.59
C LYS A 145 13.39 -5.04 -13.23
N GLN A 146 14.05 -5.82 -12.37
CA GLN A 146 13.55 -6.10 -11.01
C GLN A 146 13.54 -4.84 -10.15
N LEU A 147 14.57 -3.99 -10.24
CA LEU A 147 14.63 -2.72 -9.52
C LEU A 147 13.49 -1.79 -9.95
N THR A 148 13.29 -1.58 -11.26
CA THR A 148 12.19 -0.74 -11.76
C THR A 148 10.83 -1.27 -11.32
N LYS A 149 10.64 -2.59 -11.29
CA LYS A 149 9.40 -3.18 -10.77
C LYS A 149 9.19 -2.83 -9.29
N LYS A 150 10.24 -2.91 -8.47
CA LYS A 150 10.17 -2.57 -7.05
C LYS A 150 9.96 -1.09 -6.79
N GLU A 151 10.55 -0.23 -7.60
CA GLU A 151 10.31 1.22 -7.55
C GLU A 151 8.84 1.54 -7.83
N ASN A 152 8.25 0.92 -8.86
CA ASN A 152 6.83 1.09 -9.16
C ASN A 152 5.93 0.57 -8.02
N GLU A 153 6.24 -0.61 -7.46
CA GLU A 153 5.49 -1.16 -6.31
C GLU A 153 5.55 -0.21 -5.09
N CYS A 154 6.69 0.43 -4.83
CA CYS A 154 6.82 1.43 -3.77
C CYS A 154 6.00 2.68 -4.07
N GLN A 155 6.02 3.16 -5.32
CA GLN A 155 5.24 4.33 -5.72
C GLN A 155 3.73 4.09 -5.57
N GLU A 156 3.23 2.91 -5.97
CA GLU A 156 1.82 2.53 -5.78
C GLU A 156 1.43 2.53 -4.29
N LEU A 157 2.29 2.00 -3.42
CA LEU A 157 2.04 1.99 -1.97
C LEU A 157 2.05 3.40 -1.36
N ASP A 158 2.91 4.29 -1.83
CA ASP A 158 2.93 5.69 -1.37
C ASP A 158 1.62 6.42 -1.78
N GLU A 159 1.14 6.19 -3.01
CA GLU A 159 -0.14 6.73 -3.48
C GLU A 159 -1.33 6.19 -2.67
N GLU A 160 -1.36 4.88 -2.37
CA GLU A 160 -2.38 4.28 -1.51
C GLU A 160 -2.35 4.86 -0.08
N PHE A 161 -1.16 5.06 0.47
CA PHE A 161 -0.98 5.64 1.80
C PHE A 161 -1.50 7.08 1.87
N ASP A 162 -1.24 7.89 0.83
CA ASP A 162 -1.76 9.26 0.74
C ASP A 162 -3.29 9.29 0.63
N GLN A 163 -3.88 8.40 -0.17
CA GLN A 163 -5.34 8.24 -0.26
C GLN A 163 -5.96 7.83 1.08
N PHE A 164 -5.31 6.92 1.80
CA PHE A 164 -5.73 6.50 3.13
C PHE A 164 -5.69 7.67 4.12
N ASN A 165 -4.61 8.45 4.14
CA ASN A 165 -4.47 9.61 5.01
C ASN A 165 -5.55 10.66 4.74
N GLU A 166 -5.88 10.90 3.46
CA GLU A 166 -6.94 11.83 3.08
C GLU A 166 -8.31 11.32 3.55
N THR A 167 -8.58 10.02 3.41
CA THR A 167 -9.82 9.39 3.90
C THR A 167 -9.96 9.55 5.42
N ILE A 168 -8.88 9.30 6.17
CA ILE A 168 -8.87 9.48 7.63
C ILE A 168 -9.11 10.95 8.02
N ARG A 169 -8.54 11.91 7.26
CA ARG A 169 -8.76 13.33 7.48
C ARG A 169 -10.24 13.70 7.31
N LEU A 170 -10.86 13.29 6.20
CA LEU A 170 -12.27 13.53 5.91
C LEU A 170 -13.19 12.89 6.96
N GLU A 171 -12.90 11.66 7.37
CA GLU A 171 -13.68 10.95 8.38
C GLU A 171 -13.60 11.63 9.76
N LYS A 172 -12.41 12.11 10.14
CA LYS A 172 -12.22 12.88 11.36
C LYS A 172 -13.05 14.17 11.36
N ASP A 173 -13.09 14.87 10.23
CA ASP A 173 -13.90 16.09 10.07
C ASP A 173 -15.40 15.78 10.10
N ARG A 174 -15.83 14.68 9.47
CA ARG A 174 -17.21 14.17 9.54
C ARG A 174 -17.65 13.91 10.98
N ILE A 175 -16.84 13.17 11.75
CA ILE A 175 -17.10 12.88 13.16
C ILE A 175 -17.15 14.17 13.98
N LYS A 176 -16.24 15.12 13.72
CA LYS A 176 -16.23 16.42 14.40
C LYS A 176 -17.52 17.21 14.15
N LEU A 177 -18.03 17.19 12.91
CA LEU A 177 -19.30 17.84 12.56
C LEU A 177 -20.50 17.14 13.23
N GLN A 178 -20.56 15.81 13.19
CA GLN A 178 -21.60 15.03 13.87
C GLN A 178 -21.63 15.30 15.38
N ARG A 179 -20.47 15.33 16.05
CA ARG A 179 -20.37 15.68 17.48
C ARG A 179 -20.93 17.07 17.77
N LYS A 180 -20.65 18.06 16.91
CA LYS A 180 -21.21 19.41 17.06
C LYS A 180 -22.73 19.42 16.89
N ARG A 181 -23.27 18.64 15.94
CA ARG A 181 -24.71 18.50 15.70
C ARG A 181 -25.41 17.87 16.90
N VAL A 182 -24.95 16.71 17.35
CA VAL A 182 -25.50 16.01 18.52
C VAL A 182 -25.45 16.88 19.77
N LYS A 183 -24.37 17.65 19.97
CA LYS A 183 -24.27 18.60 21.10
C LYS A 183 -25.34 19.69 21.05
N ARG A 184 -25.69 20.20 19.86
CA ARG A 184 -26.75 21.20 19.69
C ARG A 184 -28.13 20.59 19.93
N GLU A 185 -28.40 19.44 19.32
CA GLU A 185 -29.65 18.69 19.50
C GLU A 185 -29.89 18.34 20.98
N LYS A 186 -28.84 17.86 21.67
CA LYS A 186 -28.90 17.61 23.12
C LYS A 186 -29.30 18.88 23.89
N LYS A 187 -28.66 20.03 23.60
CA LYS A 187 -28.99 21.30 24.28
C LYS A 187 -30.44 21.72 24.04
N THR A 188 -30.96 21.51 22.83
CA THR A 188 -32.36 21.78 22.52
C THR A 188 -33.29 20.88 23.32
N LEU A 189 -33.04 19.58 23.35
CA LEU A 189 -33.83 18.61 24.13
C LEU A 189 -33.77 18.88 25.63
N ASP A 190 -32.60 19.26 26.16
CA ASP A 190 -32.44 19.63 27.57
C ASP A 190 -33.32 20.87 27.90
N ASN A 191 -33.38 21.87 27.00
CA ASN A 191 -34.26 23.02 27.17
C ASN A 191 -35.75 22.66 27.09
N GLU A 192 -36.14 21.80 26.14
CA GLU A 192 -37.53 21.31 26.01
C GLU A 192 -37.97 20.50 27.24
N MET A 193 -37.09 19.66 27.78
CA MET A 193 -37.33 18.94 29.03
C MET A 193 -37.60 19.89 30.21
N VAL A 194 -36.81 20.96 30.32
CA VAL A 194 -37.03 22.00 31.35
C VAL A 194 -38.40 22.66 31.17
N GLN A 195 -38.74 23.09 29.94
CA GLN A 195 -40.03 23.71 29.65
C GLN A 195 -41.22 22.78 29.97
N ILE A 196 -41.17 21.53 29.55
CA ILE A 196 -42.23 20.54 29.83
C ILE A 196 -42.37 20.32 31.34
N ASN A 197 -41.26 20.30 32.08
CA ASN A 197 -41.29 20.13 33.53
C ASN A 197 -41.94 21.35 34.23
N GLU A 198 -41.65 22.57 33.76
CA GLU A 198 -42.32 23.79 34.22
C GLU A 198 -43.83 23.77 33.92
N ASP A 199 -44.22 23.36 32.72
CA ASP A 199 -45.62 23.22 32.32
C ASP A 199 -46.35 22.17 33.17
N CYS A 200 -45.71 21.03 33.44
CA CYS A 200 -46.24 19.98 34.31
C CYS A 200 -46.45 20.45 35.75
N ASN A 201 -45.52 21.25 36.30
CA ASN A 201 -45.67 21.85 37.62
C ASN A 201 -46.84 22.84 37.64
N THR A 202 -46.93 23.71 36.63
CA THR A 202 -48.05 24.67 36.49
C THR A 202 -49.40 23.96 36.39
N LEU A 203 -49.49 22.87 35.62
CA LEU A 203 -50.71 22.07 35.50
C LEU A 203 -51.06 21.36 36.81
N ARG A 204 -50.06 20.91 37.58
CA ARG A 204 -50.26 20.32 38.90
C ARG A 204 -50.84 21.33 39.88
N GLU A 205 -50.29 22.55 39.91
CA GLU A 205 -50.80 23.65 40.72
C GLU A 205 -52.25 24.00 40.33
N LYS A 206 -52.53 24.15 39.02
CA LYS A 206 -53.91 24.39 38.53
C LYS A 206 -54.87 23.28 38.93
N LYS A 207 -54.46 22.02 38.82
CA LYS A 207 -55.27 20.87 39.23
C LYS A 207 -55.58 20.91 40.73
N GLU A 208 -54.61 21.28 41.56
CA GLU A 208 -54.79 21.43 42.99
C GLU A 208 -55.76 22.58 43.33
N SER A 209 -55.61 23.74 42.69
CA SER A 209 -56.54 24.87 42.82
C SER A 209 -57.98 24.48 42.45
N ILE A 210 -58.18 23.84 41.29
CA ILE A 210 -59.51 23.36 40.87
C ILE A 210 -60.06 22.34 41.86
N SER A 211 -59.22 21.46 42.41
CA SER A 211 -59.65 20.49 43.42
C SER A 211 -60.11 21.18 44.72
N ILE A 212 -59.50 22.31 45.10
CA ILE A 212 -59.92 23.10 46.26
C ILE A 212 -61.28 23.77 45.96
N GLU A 213 -61.40 24.46 44.83
CA GLU A 213 -62.65 25.09 44.39
C GLU A 213 -63.81 24.08 44.29
N THR A 214 -63.54 22.89 43.76
CA THR A 214 -64.56 21.82 43.66
C THR A 214 -65.06 21.39 45.03
N LYS A 215 -64.16 21.23 46.02
CA LYS A 215 -64.54 20.88 47.40
C LYS A 215 -65.36 21.99 48.05
N GLU A 216 -65.02 23.25 47.79
CA GLU A 216 -65.76 24.41 48.30
C GLU A 216 -67.17 24.48 47.72
N VAL A 217 -67.32 24.34 46.39
CA VAL A 217 -68.63 24.28 45.74
C VAL A 217 -69.46 23.10 46.25
N GLN A 218 -68.84 21.93 46.47
CA GLN A 218 -69.52 20.76 47.01
C GLN A 218 -70.01 21.00 48.45
N LEU A 219 -69.22 21.70 49.28
CA LEU A 219 -69.63 22.12 50.61
C LEU A 219 -70.82 23.09 50.55
N GLN A 220 -70.76 24.11 49.69
CA GLN A 220 -71.87 25.06 49.50
C GLN A 220 -73.15 24.35 49.03
N LEU A 221 -73.05 23.43 48.06
CA LEU A 221 -74.18 22.62 47.61
C LEU A 221 -74.79 21.80 48.76
N SER A 222 -73.97 21.20 49.62
CA SER A 222 -74.46 20.45 50.79
C SER A 222 -75.19 21.35 51.80
N GLN A 223 -74.68 22.57 52.01
CA GLN A 223 -75.32 23.57 52.86
C GLN A 223 -76.67 24.01 52.26
N SER A 224 -76.71 24.40 51.00
CA SER A 224 -77.95 24.78 50.31
C SER A 224 -78.96 23.64 50.24
N ALA A 225 -78.52 22.40 50.05
CA ALA A 225 -79.39 21.23 50.09
C ALA A 225 -80.03 21.06 51.48
N SER A 226 -79.23 21.16 52.56
CA SER A 226 -79.73 21.08 53.94
C SER A 226 -80.74 22.21 54.25
N GLU A 227 -80.48 23.42 53.77
CA GLU A 227 -81.37 24.57 53.94
C GLU A 227 -82.67 24.39 53.14
N LYS A 228 -82.58 23.89 51.91
CA LYS A 228 -83.75 23.52 51.10
C LYS A 228 -84.62 22.49 51.82
N THR A 229 -84.01 21.44 52.40
CA THR A 229 -84.76 20.44 53.19
C THR A 229 -85.45 21.08 54.39
N ARG A 230 -84.77 21.98 55.11
CA ARG A 230 -85.37 22.75 56.23
C ARG A 230 -86.59 23.54 55.78
N LEU A 231 -86.48 24.26 54.66
CA LEU A 231 -87.56 25.07 54.08
C LEU A 231 -88.72 24.21 53.55
N GLU A 232 -88.44 23.07 52.91
CA GLU A 232 -89.47 22.12 52.46
C GLU A 232 -90.25 21.55 53.65
N ASP A 233 -89.57 21.24 54.76
CA ASP A 233 -90.22 20.76 55.98
C ASP A 233 -91.06 21.85 56.66
N GLU A 234 -90.61 23.11 56.64
CA GLU A 234 -91.44 24.27 57.04
C GLU A 234 -92.66 24.40 56.13
N GLN A 235 -92.51 24.33 54.81
CA GLN A 235 -93.61 24.42 53.85
C GLN A 235 -94.65 23.30 54.06
N LYS A 236 -94.20 22.07 54.37
CA LYS A 236 -95.08 20.95 54.77
C LYS A 236 -95.87 21.23 56.04
N LYS A 237 -95.29 21.93 57.02
CA LYS A 237 -96.01 22.36 58.23
C LYS A 237 -97.12 23.36 57.87
N TYR A 238 -96.83 24.35 57.02
CA TYR A 238 -97.84 25.32 56.57
C TYR A 238 -98.95 24.68 55.70
N THR A 239 -98.62 23.74 54.81
CA THR A 239 -99.64 23.02 54.02
C THR A 239 -100.51 22.08 54.86
N LYS A 240 -100.03 21.58 56.01
CA LYS A 240 -100.86 20.82 56.97
C LYS A 240 -101.84 21.68 57.78
N ILE A 241 -101.59 22.99 57.91
CA ILE A 241 -102.47 23.94 58.63
C ILE A 241 -103.55 24.53 57.69
N GLY A 242 -103.41 24.38 56.37
CA GLY A 242 -104.33 24.91 55.36
C GLY A 242 -105.34 23.91 54.77
N LYS A 243 -105.94 23.00 55.54
CA LYS A 243 -107.13 22.25 55.08
C LYS A 243 -108.42 22.92 55.54
N GLN A 244 -109.05 23.68 54.65
CA GLN A 244 -110.51 23.80 54.57
C GLN A 244 -111.00 23.46 53.15
N PRO A 245 -112.23 22.91 53.01
CA PRO A 245 -112.76 22.38 51.75
C PRO A 245 -113.55 23.45 50.98
N ARG A 246 -113.37 23.52 49.66
CA ARG A 246 -114.23 24.11 48.61
C ARG A 246 -113.54 23.74 47.29
N GLY A 247 -114.12 23.17 46.25
CA GLY A 247 -115.49 23.14 45.76
C GLY A 247 -115.42 23.47 44.25
N ASN A 248 -115.56 22.44 43.41
CA ASN A 248 -116.02 22.36 42.01
C ASN A 248 -115.76 23.47 40.94
N GLN A 249 -115.51 22.95 39.72
CA GLN A 249 -115.70 23.51 38.35
C GLN A 249 -114.71 24.61 37.90
N SER A 250 -114.29 24.74 36.63
CA SER A 250 -114.51 24.05 35.35
C SER A 250 -113.49 24.57 34.32
N GLN A 251 -113.21 23.75 33.30
CA GLN A 251 -112.76 24.06 31.92
C GLN A 251 -112.05 25.40 31.61
N GLN A 252 -110.87 25.32 30.96
CA GLN A 252 -110.70 25.83 29.58
C GLN A 252 -109.40 25.33 28.92
N LYS A 253 -109.58 24.84 27.69
CA LYS A 253 -108.56 24.51 26.69
C LYS A 253 -107.71 25.74 26.39
N TYR A 254 -106.39 25.60 26.22
CA TYR A 254 -105.66 26.20 25.09
C TYR A 254 -104.35 25.44 24.83
N ASN A 255 -104.13 25.20 23.54
CA ASN A 255 -103.08 24.44 22.90
C ASN A 255 -102.20 25.43 22.11
N ARG A 256 -100.88 25.30 22.19
CA ARG A 256 -99.81 25.85 21.31
C ARG A 256 -98.49 25.47 21.99
N ASN A 257 -97.76 24.42 21.59
CA ASN A 257 -97.05 24.21 20.33
C ASN A 257 -96.27 25.45 19.84
N TYR A 258 -94.96 25.43 20.11
CA TYR A 258 -93.92 25.92 19.20
C TYR A 258 -92.76 24.91 19.24
N GLN A 259 -92.66 24.14 18.15
CA GLN A 259 -91.41 23.59 17.63
C GLN A 259 -90.51 24.72 17.11
N ALA A 260 -89.21 24.49 17.13
CA ALA A 260 -88.28 24.69 16.00
C ALA A 260 -86.88 24.33 16.52
N ASP A 261 -86.36 23.12 16.27
CA ASP A 261 -85.59 22.77 15.07
C ASP A 261 -84.54 23.81 14.64
N HIS A 262 -83.27 23.43 14.79
CA HIS A 262 -82.38 23.35 13.63
C HIS A 262 -81.31 22.28 13.87
N SER A 263 -81.47 21.15 13.16
CA SER A 263 -80.35 20.44 12.56
C SER A 263 -79.61 21.38 11.59
N ILE A 264 -78.32 21.16 11.34
CA ILE A 264 -77.68 21.14 10.01
C ILE A 264 -76.19 20.79 10.15
N MET A 265 -75.83 19.65 9.56
CA MET A 265 -74.52 19.32 9.00
C MET A 265 -74.17 20.26 7.84
N ASN A 266 -72.87 20.39 7.53
CA ASN A 266 -72.23 20.92 6.31
C ASN A 266 -71.52 22.26 6.54
N SER A 267 -70.18 22.30 6.47
CA SER A 267 -69.32 22.18 5.28
C SER A 267 -69.44 23.38 4.35
N SER A 268 -68.28 24.02 4.13
CA SER A 268 -67.80 24.78 2.95
C SER A 268 -66.93 25.94 3.44
N ARG A 269 -65.61 25.89 3.28
CA ARG A 269 -64.82 26.16 2.05
C ARG A 269 -64.54 27.64 1.86
N GLU A 270 -63.25 27.90 1.64
CA GLU A 270 -62.67 28.98 0.82
C GLU A 270 -62.78 30.40 1.46
N ASP A 271 -61.72 31.22 1.58
CA ASP A 271 -60.53 31.28 0.75
C ASP A 271 -59.45 32.26 1.26
N LEU A 272 -58.20 31.97 0.83
CA LEU A 272 -57.03 32.86 0.59
C LEU A 272 -56.33 33.57 1.80
N ARG A 273 -54.99 33.60 1.96
CA ARG A 273 -53.88 33.46 0.98
C ARG A 273 -52.50 33.26 1.65
N ASN A 274 -51.67 32.40 1.03
CA ASN A 274 -50.19 32.35 0.92
C ASN A 274 -49.31 32.34 2.19
N THR A 275 -48.41 31.36 2.41
CA THR A 275 -47.18 31.09 1.61
C THR A 275 -46.65 29.66 1.92
N GLN A 276 -46.64 28.68 1.01
CA GLN A 276 -45.48 28.14 0.23
C GLN A 276 -44.13 28.06 1.00
N LEU A 277 -43.39 26.94 1.17
CA LEU A 277 -43.03 25.80 0.30
C LEU A 277 -42.44 24.59 1.11
N ARG A 278 -42.72 23.35 0.64
CA ARG A 278 -41.87 22.11 0.51
C ARG A 278 -41.09 21.55 1.74
N SER A 279 -40.92 20.24 1.98
CA SER A 279 -41.16 18.99 1.22
C SER A 279 -40.94 17.77 2.13
N ASP A 280 -41.80 16.75 1.97
CA ASP A 280 -41.62 15.29 2.03
C ASP A 280 -40.62 14.63 2.99
N ILE A 281 -41.10 13.70 3.83
CA ILE A 281 -40.64 12.30 3.92
C ILE A 281 -41.75 11.44 4.55
N ASN A 282 -42.17 10.44 3.77
CA ASN A 282 -43.18 9.42 4.08
C ASN A 282 -42.56 8.33 4.99
N LEU A 283 -43.17 8.08 6.14
CA LEU A 283 -42.91 6.89 6.97
C LEU A 283 -43.90 5.80 6.56
N SER A 284 -43.51 4.97 5.60
CA SER A 284 -44.14 3.66 5.38
C SER A 284 -43.31 2.58 6.06
N SER A 285 -43.82 2.16 7.22
CA SER A 285 -43.53 0.88 7.86
C SER A 285 -43.77 -0.27 6.88
N THR A 286 -42.70 -1.00 6.56
CA THR A 286 -42.77 -2.32 5.92
C THR A 286 -41.93 -3.28 6.75
N ILE A 287 -42.61 -4.11 7.54
CA ILE A 287 -42.06 -5.33 8.10
C ILE A 287 -42.07 -6.35 6.97
N ILE A 288 -40.89 -6.67 6.44
CA ILE A 288 -40.68 -7.88 5.63
C ILE A 288 -39.60 -8.69 6.36
N ALA A 289 -40.05 -9.77 6.97
CA ALA A 289 -39.22 -10.93 7.22
C ALA A 289 -39.00 -11.64 5.88
N SER A 290 -37.74 -11.76 5.47
CA SER A 290 -37.32 -12.64 4.38
C SER A 290 -36.05 -13.36 4.79
N ASN A 291 -36.19 -14.68 4.94
CA ASN A 291 -35.10 -15.63 4.82
C ASN A 291 -34.45 -15.49 3.43
N SER A 292 -33.13 -15.40 3.36
CA SER A 292 -32.34 -15.74 2.17
C SER A 292 -31.26 -16.72 2.64
N VAL A 293 -31.43 -18.02 2.47
CA VAL A 293 -31.19 -18.75 1.21
C VAL A 293 -29.89 -18.29 0.56
N VAL A 294 -28.87 -19.08 0.89
CA VAL A 294 -27.53 -19.10 0.31
C VAL A 294 -27.66 -19.43 -1.18
N ASP A 295 -27.17 -18.54 -2.03
CA ASP A 295 -27.01 -18.82 -3.47
C ASP A 295 -25.67 -19.57 -3.69
N PRO A 296 -25.65 -20.77 -4.32
CA PRO A 296 -24.46 -21.64 -4.39
C PRO A 296 -23.43 -21.31 -5.47
N GLU A 297 -23.58 -20.22 -6.24
CA GLU A 297 -22.77 -20.01 -7.46
C GLU A 297 -21.56 -19.07 -7.31
N TYR A 298 -21.30 -18.55 -6.10
CA TYR A 298 -20.11 -17.70 -5.85
C TYR A 298 -18.89 -18.48 -5.29
N GLN A 299 -18.92 -19.82 -5.33
CA GLN A 299 -17.85 -20.69 -4.83
C GLN A 299 -17.07 -21.46 -5.92
N GLN A 300 -17.20 -21.09 -7.20
CA GLN A 300 -16.56 -21.82 -8.31
C GLN A 300 -15.45 -21.08 -9.07
N SER A 301 -14.94 -19.94 -8.60
CA SER A 301 -13.77 -19.26 -9.22
C SER A 301 -12.49 -19.25 -8.39
N MET A 302 -12.45 -19.95 -7.24
CA MET A 302 -11.29 -19.99 -6.33
C MET A 302 -10.80 -21.40 -5.99
N LYS A 303 -11.03 -22.40 -6.87
CA LYS A 303 -10.52 -23.77 -6.67
C LYS A 303 -10.00 -24.41 -7.94
N THR A 304 -8.83 -23.96 -8.41
CA THR A 304 -7.89 -24.79 -9.18
C THR A 304 -6.49 -24.17 -9.18
N VAL A 305 -5.80 -24.12 -8.03
CA VAL A 305 -4.35 -24.44 -7.96
C VAL A 305 -4.04 -24.94 -6.56
N ALA A 306 -4.43 -26.19 -6.29
CA ALA A 306 -3.86 -26.93 -5.17
C ALA A 306 -2.45 -27.40 -5.58
N LEU A 307 -1.46 -26.96 -4.80
CA LEU A 307 -0.34 -27.74 -4.30
C LEU A 307 0.14 -28.90 -5.21
N HIS A 308 1.18 -28.60 -5.99
CA HIS A 308 2.21 -29.59 -6.28
C HIS A 308 3.59 -29.01 -5.88
N ASN A 309 4.17 -29.67 -4.88
CA ASN A 309 5.59 -29.91 -4.69
C ASN A 309 6.52 -28.68 -4.61
N LEU A 310 6.76 -28.24 -3.37
CA LEU A 310 8.08 -27.73 -2.98
C LEU A 310 9.10 -28.87 -3.14
N SER A 311 9.68 -28.97 -4.34
CA SER A 311 10.99 -29.59 -4.53
C SER A 311 12.04 -28.54 -4.24
N THR A 312 12.70 -28.72 -3.11
CA THR A 312 14.01 -28.19 -2.76
C THR A 312 14.97 -28.27 -3.95
N MET A 313 15.39 -27.13 -4.50
CA MET A 313 16.50 -27.04 -5.43
C MET A 313 17.62 -26.22 -4.81
N ASN A 314 18.50 -26.97 -4.13
CA ASN A 314 19.96 -26.90 -4.23
C ASN A 314 20.58 -25.52 -4.47
N SER A 315 20.97 -24.90 -3.37
CA SER A 315 22.18 -24.07 -3.34
C SER A 315 23.40 -24.98 -3.49
N PRO A 316 24.33 -24.77 -4.44
CA PRO A 316 25.61 -25.46 -4.40
C PRO A 316 26.49 -24.81 -3.32
N GLU A 317 26.46 -25.40 -2.13
CA GLU A 317 27.48 -25.20 -1.11
C GLU A 317 28.84 -25.60 -1.67
N TYR A 318 29.70 -24.61 -1.88
CA TYR A 318 31.11 -24.85 -2.10
C TYR A 318 31.73 -25.41 -0.82
N ASN A 319 32.17 -26.68 -0.93
CA ASN A 319 33.02 -27.36 0.03
C ASN A 319 34.28 -26.52 0.34
N ASN A 320 34.35 -25.95 1.53
CA ASN A 320 35.61 -25.63 2.21
C ASN A 320 35.61 -26.29 3.58
N LYS A 321 35.92 -27.60 3.60
CA LYS A 321 36.27 -28.35 4.81
C LYS A 321 37.75 -28.69 4.78
N TYR A 322 38.56 -27.76 5.27
CA TYR A 322 39.81 -28.07 5.98
C TYR A 322 40.09 -26.90 6.92
N LEU A 323 39.75 -27.07 8.20
CA LEU A 323 40.45 -26.55 9.39
C LEU A 323 39.65 -26.98 10.62
N ASN A 324 39.88 -28.23 11.03
CA ASN A 324 39.61 -28.67 12.39
C ASN A 324 40.80 -28.25 13.25
N GLY A 325 40.54 -27.63 14.39
CA GLY A 325 41.49 -27.62 15.49
C GLY A 325 41.25 -26.52 16.52
N SER A 326 40.95 -26.96 17.74
CA SER A 326 40.95 -26.20 19.01
C SER A 326 39.63 -25.48 19.30
N GLY A 327 38.78 -26.03 20.17
CA GLY A 327 38.90 -25.87 21.64
C GLY A 327 38.00 -24.69 22.04
N LEU A 328 37.30 -24.59 23.16
CA LEU A 328 37.24 -25.28 24.44
C LEU A 328 36.11 -24.55 25.19
N LEU A 329 35.48 -25.22 26.17
CA LEU A 329 34.73 -24.66 27.31
C LEU A 329 33.36 -23.98 27.01
N SER A 330 32.22 -24.40 27.57
CA SER A 330 31.79 -24.72 28.95
C SER A 330 31.05 -23.57 29.63
N GLN A 331 29.95 -23.94 30.29
CA GLN A 331 29.10 -23.22 31.27
C GLN A 331 28.01 -22.30 30.70
N ARG A 332 26.71 -22.59 30.84
CA ARG A 332 25.81 -22.72 32.02
C ARG A 332 25.32 -21.38 32.62
N ASN A 333 23.99 -21.34 32.75
CA ASN A 333 23.13 -20.55 33.65
C ASN A 333 22.88 -19.08 33.23
N SER A 334 21.65 -18.69 32.85
CA SER A 334 20.44 -18.53 33.67
C SER A 334 20.63 -17.60 34.87
N LEU A 335 19.96 -16.44 34.83
CA LEU A 335 19.36 -15.80 36.01
C LEU A 335 18.40 -14.68 35.59
N THR A 336 17.27 -14.72 36.28
CA THR A 336 16.08 -13.89 36.13
C THR A 336 16.12 -12.69 37.09
N LYS A 337 15.35 -11.65 36.74
CA LYS A 337 14.72 -10.63 37.61
C LYS A 337 15.63 -9.74 38.49
N LYS A 338 15.56 -8.42 38.24
CA LYS A 338 15.07 -7.45 39.25
C LYS A 338 14.76 -6.05 38.68
N LYS A 339 13.60 -5.54 39.09
CA LYS A 339 13.13 -4.15 39.04
C LYS A 339 14.03 -3.21 39.86
N ASN A 340 14.15 -1.96 39.43
CA ASN A 340 14.03 -0.71 40.23
C ASN A 340 14.23 0.49 39.27
N GLN A 341 13.19 1.25 38.89
CA GLN A 341 12.78 2.51 39.55
C GLN A 341 13.94 3.36 40.09
N ILE A 342 14.36 4.37 39.32
CA ILE A 342 14.87 5.63 39.85
C ILE A 342 14.23 6.79 39.08
N ARG A 343 13.87 7.81 39.86
CA ARG A 343 13.10 8.99 39.52
C ARG A 343 13.87 9.99 38.65
N ARG A 344 13.06 10.82 38.01
CA ARG A 344 13.34 12.17 37.52
C ARG A 344 14.34 12.89 38.41
N ASP A 345 15.36 13.48 37.79
CA ASP A 345 15.76 14.85 38.07
C ASP A 345 16.32 15.46 36.78
N ASN A 346 15.70 16.58 36.42
CA ASN A 346 16.04 17.47 35.34
C ASN A 346 16.77 18.64 36.01
N PRO A 347 17.98 19.01 35.56
CA PRO A 347 18.18 20.43 35.34
C PRO A 347 19.05 20.72 34.12
N GLY A 348 18.89 21.92 33.58
CA GLY A 348 19.99 22.58 32.88
C GLY A 348 19.78 22.78 31.40
N TYR A 349 18.97 23.80 31.11
CA TYR A 349 19.03 24.56 29.87
C TYR A 349 20.46 25.11 29.68
N CYS A 350 21.18 24.68 28.64
CA CYS A 350 22.42 25.31 28.19
C CYS A 350 22.14 25.96 26.84
N GLY A 351 22.04 27.30 26.84
CA GLY A 351 21.98 28.12 25.63
C GLY A 351 23.32 28.14 24.88
N PRO A 352 23.32 28.59 23.62
CA PRO A 352 24.42 28.43 22.69
C PRO A 352 25.48 29.52 22.93
N GLY A 353 26.74 29.12 23.09
CA GLY A 353 27.83 30.08 23.21
C GLY A 353 29.15 29.46 23.62
N ASN A 354 29.88 28.95 22.63
CA ASN A 354 31.35 28.93 22.53
C ASN A 354 32.18 28.64 23.80
N GLY A 355 32.75 27.44 23.84
CA GLY A 355 34.21 27.36 23.72
C GLY A 355 35.00 26.74 24.88
N CYS A 356 35.62 25.62 24.53
CA CYS A 356 37.04 25.27 24.77
C CYS A 356 37.49 24.45 26.00
N LYS A 357 38.06 23.30 25.60
CA LYS A 357 39.35 22.68 25.96
C LYS A 357 39.45 21.78 27.20
N LEU A 358 39.53 20.48 26.89
CA LEU A 358 40.60 19.52 27.23
C LEU A 358 41.19 19.61 28.64
N PHE A 359 40.85 18.63 29.48
CA PHE A 359 41.76 17.55 29.90
C PHE A 359 40.95 16.27 30.14
#